data_AF-A0A645IEB4-F1
#
_entry.id   AF-A0A645IEB4-F1
#
_cell.length_a   1.000
_cell.length_b   1.000
_cell.length_c   1.000
_cell.angle_alpha   90.00
_cell.angle_beta   90.00
_cell.angle_gamma   90.00
#
_symmetry.space_group_name_H-M   'P 1'
#
loop_
_entity.id
_entity.type
_entity.pdbx_description
1 polymer ?
#
loop_
_entity_poly.entity_id
_entity_poly.type
_entity_poly.pdbx_seq_one_letter_code
_entity_poly.pdbx_strand_id
1 'polypeptide(L)'
;MNIDDAGHKFGADSKEYVQAAVRVDAELSQYIWRWMSEGYQIVVTSDHGMNDYHTHNGISDEDRLVPLYLFSDKVIVKDFRKEEAVVPQLEIAPFLCNLLGIPAGDRMQAVQGILMKRGSGDAAE
;
A
#
# COMPACT_ATOMS: atom_id res chain seq x y z
N MET A 1 -3.16 -16.79 -13.57
CA MET A 1 -3.92 -15.55 -13.83
C MET A 1 -3.91 -14.76 -12.54
N ASN A 2 -3.35 -13.55 -12.57
CA ASN A 2 -3.25 -12.65 -11.42
C ASN A 2 -4.53 -11.80 -11.30
N ILE A 3 -4.58 -10.89 -10.32
CA ILE A 3 -5.73 -10.03 -10.04
C ILE A 3 -6.08 -9.14 -11.25
N ASP A 4 -5.08 -8.52 -11.85
CA ASP A 4 -5.23 -7.65 -13.03
C ASP A 4 -5.87 -8.37 -14.23
N ASP A 5 -5.33 -9.53 -14.61
CA ASP A 5 -5.85 -10.34 -15.71
C ASP A 5 -7.31 -10.81 -15.45
N ALA A 6 -7.65 -11.11 -14.20
CA ALA A 6 -9.03 -11.42 -13.83
C ALA A 6 -9.93 -10.18 -13.96
N GLY A 7 -9.43 -9.00 -13.59
CA GLY A 7 -10.16 -7.73 -13.68
C GLY A 7 -10.47 -7.37 -15.13
N HIS A 8 -9.49 -7.49 -16.04
CA HIS A 8 -9.70 -7.27 -17.46
C HIS A 8 -10.72 -8.23 -18.09
N LYS A 9 -10.72 -9.51 -17.67
CA LYS A 9 -11.60 -10.53 -18.27
C LYS A 9 -13.02 -10.49 -17.73
N PHE A 10 -13.17 -10.18 -16.44
CA PHE A 10 -14.42 -10.41 -15.72
C PHE A 10 -14.94 -9.20 -14.96
N GLY A 11 -14.13 -8.16 -14.73
CA GLY A 11 -14.49 -6.96 -13.98
C GLY A 11 -14.17 -7.05 -12.48
N ALA A 12 -14.03 -5.89 -11.82
CA ALA A 12 -13.67 -5.80 -10.40
C ALA A 12 -14.71 -6.43 -9.46
N ASP A 13 -16.00 -6.37 -9.83
CA ASP A 13 -17.11 -6.93 -9.05
C ASP A 13 -17.33 -8.44 -9.32
N SER A 14 -16.48 -9.07 -10.12
CA SER A 14 -16.59 -10.49 -10.42
C SER A 14 -16.08 -11.39 -9.29
N LYS A 15 -16.65 -12.58 -9.19
CA LYS A 15 -16.13 -13.62 -8.29
C LYS A 15 -14.70 -14.02 -8.68
N GLU A 16 -14.33 -13.95 -9.96
CA GLU A 16 -13.00 -14.29 -10.45
C GLU A 16 -11.95 -13.31 -9.92
N TYR A 17 -12.24 -12.00 -9.97
CA TYR A 17 -11.39 -10.95 -9.41
C TYR A 17 -11.24 -11.10 -7.89
N VAL A 18 -12.36 -11.28 -7.18
CA VAL A 18 -12.36 -11.49 -5.73
C VAL A 18 -11.57 -12.74 -5.34
N GLN A 19 -11.75 -13.86 -6.04
CA GLN A 19 -11.00 -15.10 -5.76
C GLN A 19 -9.51 -14.97 -6.09
N ALA A 20 -9.14 -14.17 -7.09
CA ALA A 20 -7.73 -13.87 -7.35
C ALA A 20 -7.11 -13.07 -6.19
N ALA A 21 -7.81 -12.07 -5.65
CA ALA A 21 -7.36 -11.31 -4.49
C ALA A 21 -7.25 -12.18 -3.22
N VAL A 22 -8.23 -13.04 -2.96
CA VAL A 22 -8.22 -13.99 -1.83
C VAL A 22 -7.03 -14.96 -1.89
N ARG A 23 -6.60 -15.38 -3.08
CA ARG A 23 -5.41 -16.24 -3.21
C ARG A 23 -4.13 -15.51 -2.81
N VAL A 24 -3.99 -14.25 -3.22
CA VAL A 24 -2.84 -13.42 -2.81
C VAL A 24 -2.85 -13.17 -1.31
N ASP A 25 -4.01 -12.90 -0.71
CA ASP A 25 -4.16 -12.79 0.75
C ASP A 25 -3.74 -14.08 1.47
N ALA A 26 -4.21 -15.24 0.99
CA ALA A 26 -3.84 -16.54 1.56
C ALA A 26 -2.33 -16.81 1.45
N GLU A 27 -1.69 -16.44 0.34
CA GLU A 27 -0.24 -16.52 0.18
C GLU A 27 0.50 -15.58 1.15
N LEU A 28 0.13 -14.30 1.20
CA LEU A 28 0.75 -13.32 2.09
C LEU A 28 0.60 -13.69 3.57
N SER A 29 -0.56 -14.22 3.96
CA SER A 29 -0.86 -14.62 5.34
C SER A 29 0.13 -15.65 5.91
N GLN A 30 0.76 -16.46 5.04
CA GLN A 30 1.76 -17.45 5.44
C GLN A 30 3.10 -16.82 5.82
N TYR A 31 3.38 -15.59 5.37
CA TYR A 31 4.68 -14.95 5.53
C TYR A 31 4.67 -13.71 6.41
N ILE A 32 3.60 -12.90 6.38
CA ILE A 32 3.54 -11.59 7.07
C ILE A 32 3.95 -11.71 8.54
N TRP A 33 3.39 -12.67 9.27
CA TRP A 33 3.70 -12.85 10.70
C TRP A 33 5.17 -13.17 10.96
N ARG A 34 5.76 -14.04 10.12
CA ARG A 34 7.16 -14.42 10.23
C ARG A 34 8.07 -13.24 9.90
N TRP A 35 7.82 -12.53 8.80
CA TRP A 35 8.59 -11.35 8.42
C TRP A 35 8.53 -10.26 9.48
N MET A 36 7.35 -10.01 10.07
CA MET A 36 7.23 -9.08 11.20
C MET A 36 8.08 -9.52 12.40
N SER A 37 8.10 -10.83 12.72
CA SER A 37 8.94 -11.36 13.82
C SER A 37 10.44 -11.28 13.55
N GLU A 38 10.83 -11.31 12.28
CA GLU A 38 12.22 -11.16 11.82
C GLU A 38 12.62 -9.67 11.65
N GLY A 39 11.72 -8.73 11.96
CA GLY A 39 12.00 -7.29 11.96
C GLY A 39 11.83 -6.59 10.61
N TYR A 40 11.28 -7.27 9.60
CA TYR A 40 10.99 -6.65 8.31
C TYR A 40 9.87 -5.61 8.41
N GLN A 41 9.97 -4.58 7.56
CA GLN A 41 8.94 -3.58 7.34
C GLN A 41 8.19 -3.96 6.05
N ILE A 42 6.87 -4.14 6.13
CA ILE A 42 6.08 -4.66 5.00
C ILE A 42 5.11 -3.58 4.53
N VAL A 43 5.13 -3.34 3.22
CA VAL A 43 4.26 -2.40 2.52
C VAL A 43 3.55 -3.17 1.41
N VAL A 44 2.22 -3.18 1.42
CA VAL A 44 1.40 -3.81 0.38
C VAL A 44 0.52 -2.74 -0.24
N THR A 45 0.61 -2.58 -1.56
CA THR A 45 -0.20 -1.64 -2.34
C THR A 45 -0.33 -2.13 -3.80
N SER A 46 -1.06 -1.41 -4.64
CA SER A 46 -1.10 -1.63 -6.08
C SER A 46 -0.76 -0.35 -6.86
N ASP A 47 -0.41 -0.53 -8.12
CA ASP A 47 -0.12 0.55 -9.07
C ASP A 47 -1.39 1.23 -9.58
N HIS A 48 -2.48 0.48 -9.77
CA HIS A 48 -3.79 1.01 -10.15
C HIS A 48 -4.93 0.12 -9.63
N GLY A 49 -6.17 0.60 -9.85
CA GLY A 49 -7.39 -0.19 -9.68
C GLY A 49 -7.93 -0.71 -11.03
N MET A 50 -9.23 -0.91 -11.11
CA MET A 50 -9.92 -1.47 -12.28
C MET A 50 -11.33 -0.87 -12.33
N ASN A 51 -11.67 -0.22 -13.44
CA ASN A 51 -12.95 0.47 -13.59
C ASN A 51 -14.06 -0.44 -14.16
N ASP A 52 -15.29 0.10 -14.18
CA ASP A 52 -16.49 -0.58 -14.71
C ASP A 52 -16.37 -1.08 -16.17
N TYR A 53 -15.42 -0.54 -16.95
CA TYR A 53 -15.15 -0.99 -18.31
C TYR A 53 -14.08 -2.08 -18.39
N HIS A 54 -13.70 -2.66 -17.24
CA HIS A 54 -12.68 -3.70 -17.12
C HIS A 54 -11.33 -3.23 -17.70
N THR A 55 -11.02 -1.96 -17.52
CA THR A 55 -9.73 -1.37 -17.86
C THR A 55 -9.26 -0.49 -16.72
N HIS A 56 -8.04 -0.01 -16.86
CA HIS A 56 -7.50 1.10 -16.06
C HIS A 56 -6.98 2.19 -17.02
N ASN A 57 -6.24 3.18 -16.50
CA ASN A 57 -5.64 4.36 -17.17
C ASN A 57 -6.46 5.66 -17.07
N GLY A 58 -7.60 5.64 -16.38
CA GLY A 58 -8.44 6.81 -16.18
C GLY A 58 -7.99 7.72 -15.02
N ILE A 59 -8.85 8.69 -14.74
CA ILE A 59 -8.68 9.59 -13.60
C ILE A 59 -9.68 9.33 -12.47
N SER A 60 -10.50 8.29 -12.61
CA SER A 60 -11.55 7.95 -11.66
C SER A 60 -10.97 7.40 -10.35
N ASP A 61 -11.80 7.36 -9.31
CA ASP A 61 -11.44 6.72 -8.06
C ASP A 61 -11.24 5.20 -8.25
N GLU A 62 -12.01 4.54 -9.12
CA GLU A 62 -11.82 3.12 -9.45
C GLU A 62 -10.46 2.84 -10.10
N ASP A 63 -9.93 3.79 -10.88
CA ASP A 63 -8.61 3.67 -11.50
C ASP A 63 -7.47 3.93 -10.50
N ARG A 64 -7.68 4.81 -9.52
CA ARG A 64 -6.59 5.43 -8.74
C ARG A 64 -6.60 5.13 -7.24
N LEU A 65 -7.75 4.83 -6.66
CA LEU A 65 -7.88 4.55 -5.24
C LEU A 65 -7.49 3.09 -5.00
N VAL A 66 -6.24 2.91 -4.60
CA VAL A 66 -5.62 1.60 -4.36
C VAL A 66 -5.46 1.33 -2.87
N PRO A 67 -5.44 0.06 -2.43
CA PRO A 67 -5.14 -0.26 -1.05
C PRO A 67 -3.70 0.17 -0.67
N LEU A 68 -3.52 0.60 0.58
CA LEU A 68 -2.21 0.75 1.20
C LEU A 68 -2.25 0.11 2.59
N TYR A 69 -1.60 -1.04 2.74
CA TYR A 69 -1.45 -1.72 4.02
C TYR A 69 -0.01 -1.63 4.49
N LEU A 70 0.18 -1.17 5.72
CA LEU A 70 1.49 -0.95 6.34
C LEU A 70 1.62 -1.84 7.59
N PHE A 71 2.56 -2.77 7.57
CA PHE A 71 2.97 -3.55 8.73
C PHE A 71 4.38 -3.12 9.11
N SER A 72 4.45 -2.08 9.94
CA SER A 72 5.71 -1.44 10.30
C SER A 72 5.62 -0.88 11.71
N ASP A 73 6.67 -1.10 12.51
CA ASP A 73 6.81 -0.50 13.84
C ASP A 73 7.19 0.99 13.76
N LYS A 74 7.57 1.49 12.58
CA LYS A 74 8.01 2.88 12.30
C LYS A 74 6.86 3.84 11.99
N VAL A 75 5.63 3.36 11.81
CA VAL A 75 4.45 4.18 11.48
C VAL A 75 3.36 4.07 12.54
N ILE A 76 2.46 5.05 12.59
CA ILE A 76 1.25 4.97 13.41
C ILE A 76 0.30 3.95 12.76
N VAL A 77 0.09 2.83 13.43
CA VAL A 77 -0.82 1.76 12.96
C VAL A 77 -2.24 2.05 13.45
N LYS A 78 -3.13 2.41 12.52
CA LYS A 78 -4.58 2.56 12.75
C LYS A 78 -5.37 2.33 11.45
N ASP A 79 -6.68 2.22 11.55
CA ASP A 79 -7.58 2.19 10.38
C ASP A 79 -7.87 3.63 9.91
N PHE A 80 -7.23 4.03 8.81
CA PHE A 80 -7.36 5.37 8.23
C PHE A 80 -8.56 5.53 7.29
N ARG A 81 -9.28 4.45 6.96
CA ARG A 81 -10.37 4.49 5.96
C ARG A 81 -11.54 5.39 6.38
N LYS A 82 -11.71 5.63 7.68
CA LYS A 82 -12.77 6.49 8.23
C LYS A 82 -12.40 7.96 8.30
N GLU A 83 -11.15 8.31 8.00
CA GLU A 83 -10.62 9.67 8.14
C GLU A 83 -10.46 10.38 6.77
N GLU A 84 -10.94 9.76 5.68
CA GLU A 84 -10.74 10.23 4.30
C GLU A 84 -9.26 10.55 3.98
N ALA A 85 -8.34 9.91 4.70
CA ALA A 85 -6.91 10.12 4.55
C ALA A 85 -6.41 9.39 3.30
N VAL A 86 -6.44 10.09 2.16
CA VAL A 86 -5.88 9.61 0.90
C VAL A 86 -4.38 9.90 0.86
N VAL A 87 -3.58 8.86 0.61
CA VAL A 87 -2.13 8.98 0.42
C VAL A 87 -1.83 9.04 -1.07
N PRO A 88 -1.21 10.12 -1.59
CA PRO A 88 -0.73 10.14 -2.97
C PRO A 88 0.30 9.05 -3.20
N GLN A 89 0.18 8.28 -4.30
CA GLN A 89 1.17 7.24 -4.64
C GLN A 89 2.60 7.80 -4.80
N LEU A 90 2.74 9.10 -5.10
CA LEU A 90 4.04 9.78 -5.18
C LEU A 90 4.79 9.84 -3.84
N GLU A 91 4.09 9.60 -2.72
CA GLU A 91 4.70 9.49 -1.40
C GLU A 91 5.30 8.09 -1.12
N ILE A 92 4.96 7.07 -1.90
CA ILE A 92 5.40 5.68 -1.62
C ILE A 92 6.92 5.54 -1.75
N ALA A 93 7.51 6.02 -2.84
CA ALA A 93 8.97 5.95 -3.03
C ALA A 93 9.77 6.65 -1.91
N PRO A 94 9.51 7.92 -1.55
CA PRO A 94 10.21 8.58 -0.45
C PRO A 94 9.91 7.94 0.92
N PHE A 95 8.72 7.37 1.11
CA PHE A 95 8.41 6.59 2.31
C PHE A 95 9.25 5.31 2.40
N LEU A 96 9.43 4.57 1.30
CA LEU A 96 10.30 3.41 1.25
C LEU A 96 11.77 3.80 1.51
N CYS A 97 12.23 4.94 0.99
CA CYS A 97 13.56 5.48 1.32
C CYS A 97 13.72 5.69 2.84
N ASN A 98 12.72 6.27 3.50
CA ASN A 98 12.71 6.45 4.96
C ASN A 98 12.79 5.10 5.71
N LEU A 99 12.04 4.07 5.27
CA LEU A 99 12.08 2.75 5.88
C LEU A 99 13.45 2.05 5.72
N LEU A 100 14.10 2.26 4.57
CA LEU A 100 15.41 1.70 4.26
C LEU A 100 16.58 2.50 4.87
N GLY A 101 16.32 3.69 5.42
CA GLY A 101 17.36 4.57 5.94
C GLY A 101 18.28 5.16 4.86
N ILE A 102 17.76 5.35 3.64
CA ILE A 102 18.50 5.94 2.52
C ILE A 102 17.92 7.32 2.15
N PRO A 103 18.72 8.24 1.58
CA PRO A 103 18.21 9.54 1.17
C PRO A 103 17.18 9.40 0.04
N ALA A 104 16.11 10.20 0.10
CA ALA A 104 15.19 10.37 -1.00
C ALA A 104 15.84 11.16 -2.15
N GLY A 105 15.43 10.91 -3.39
CA GLY A 105 15.91 11.67 -4.54
C GLY A 105 15.29 13.07 -4.60
N ASP A 106 16.02 14.03 -5.19
CA ASP A 106 15.66 15.46 -5.22
C ASP A 106 14.28 15.79 -5.82
N ARG A 107 13.72 14.88 -6.64
CA ARG A 107 12.40 15.05 -7.28
C ARG A 107 11.26 14.30 -6.59
N MET A 108 11.55 13.55 -5.53
CA MET A 108 10.51 12.84 -4.76
C MET A 108 9.72 13.85 -3.92
N GLN A 109 8.42 13.58 -3.76
CA GLN A 109 7.58 14.42 -2.92
C GLN A 109 7.85 14.17 -1.42
N ALA A 110 7.53 15.14 -0.58
CA ALA A 110 7.59 14.91 0.87
C ALA A 110 6.51 13.91 1.30
N VAL A 111 6.82 13.04 2.25
CA VAL A 111 5.84 12.15 2.87
C VAL A 111 5.02 12.95 3.88
N GLN A 112 3.70 13.02 3.68
CA GLN A 112 2.77 13.79 4.50
C GLN A 112 1.55 12.94 4.91
N GLY A 113 1.03 12.12 4.00
CA GLY A 113 -0.12 11.25 4.23
C GLY A 113 0.21 10.00 5.06
N ILE A 114 1.49 9.62 5.17
CA ILE A 114 1.93 8.48 5.99
C ILE A 114 2.54 8.97 7.30
N LEU A 115 1.83 8.69 8.41
CA LEU A 115 2.23 9.16 9.74
C LEU A 115 3.33 8.29 10.34
N MET A 116 4.56 8.79 10.33
CA MET A 116 5.71 8.16 11.00
C MET A 116 5.60 8.28 12.53
N LYS A 117 6.04 7.26 13.27
CA LYS A 117 6.30 7.42 14.70
C LYS A 117 7.51 8.31 14.89
N ARG A 118 7.43 9.28 15.80
CA ARG A 118 8.61 10.02 16.25
C ARG A 118 9.56 9.03 16.92
N GLY A 119 10.84 9.06 16.54
CA GLY A 119 11.84 8.22 17.18
C GLY A 119 11.89 8.52 18.69
N SER A 120 12.15 7.51 19.51
CA SER A 120 12.44 7.65 20.94
C SER A 120 13.80 8.31 21.22
N GLY A 121 14.29 9.15 20.29
CA GLY A 121 15.61 9.79 20.31
C GLY A 121 15.60 11.24 20.76
N ASP A 122 14.44 11.86 20.93
CA ASP A 122 14.32 13.19 21.55
C ASP A 122 14.13 13.06 23.07
N ALA A 123 15.08 12.38 23.72
CA ALA A 123 15.41 12.75 25.09
C ALA A 123 16.40 13.92 24.96
N ALA A 124 15.86 15.14 24.97
CA ALA A 124 16.65 16.34 25.12
C ALA A 124 17.39 16.25 26.48
N GLU A 125 18.73 16.22 26.43
CA GLU A 125 19.55 16.88 27.45
C GLU A 125 19.38 18.40 27.36
#